data_AF-A0AAV3SJ89-F1
#
_entry.id   AF-A0AAV3SJ89-F1
#
_cell.length_a   1.000
_cell.length_b   1.000
_cell.length_c   1.000
_cell.angle_alpha   90.00
_cell.angle_beta   90.00
_cell.angle_gamma   90.00
#
_symmetry.space_group_name_H-M   'P 1'
#
loop_
_entity.id
_entity.type
_entity.pdbx_description
1 polymer ?
#
loop_
_entity_poly.entity_id
_entity_poly.type
_entity_poly.pdbx_seq_one_letter_code
_entity_poly.pdbx_strand_id
1 'polypeptide(L)'
;MTNVDPPESVPEGQETKYRGLYGKCIEHKLSEFPEESKREDLREEIDTQRQHRKLISYSIFPFMQERPAGYKFFTAEPLEELGVPNFDFLLWNLDGSVIFGEAKSSIPASAETVVNQLEERKEIAEDHQSYIEEEYIGSEIDHMEFVVSTYVNHGDKIAKAIIEEGAEFVTWVVDAYHDTLWVRQARPTSFPDNLEAEEPDAMLQELDRRHTHDVSSLNGELDRVTTSFGQTDVLPTAIIVDQLRVVVQARRVEGRFPCIDRLDLEEYVSSSSLNYTEERMRSIVDDLIEAGKRINFLSEWDDERADLKIVSNYTAKDDLENTLEEKWIDWRIDDMKDGLRDECEERVTAELGRQKQLDEYGMDVPEEEVGS
;
A
#
# COMPACT_ATOMS: atom_id res chain seq x y z
N MET A 1 -24.90 -33.47 -4.55
CA MET A 1 -24.89 -33.17 -3.10
C MET A 1 -23.52 -32.63 -2.78
N THR A 2 -23.43 -31.42 -2.25
CA THR A 2 -22.18 -30.84 -1.73
C THR A 2 -21.74 -31.66 -0.52
N ASN A 3 -20.51 -32.19 -0.58
CA ASN A 3 -19.95 -33.04 0.47
C ASN A 3 -19.28 -32.15 1.53
N VAL A 4 -20.09 -31.32 2.18
CA VAL A 4 -19.64 -30.42 3.27
C VAL A 4 -20.18 -30.97 4.59
N ASP A 5 -19.31 -30.96 5.60
CA ASP A 5 -19.68 -31.33 6.95
C ASP A 5 -20.46 -30.17 7.59
N PRO A 6 -21.67 -30.43 8.13
CA PRO A 6 -22.43 -29.38 8.81
C PRO A 6 -21.66 -28.87 10.04
N PRO A 7 -21.68 -27.56 10.33
CA PRO A 7 -21.09 -27.02 11.54
C PRO A 7 -21.86 -27.50 12.78
N GLU A 8 -21.22 -27.47 13.95
CA GLU A 8 -21.81 -27.93 15.23
C GLU A 8 -23.08 -27.16 15.62
N SER A 9 -23.27 -25.97 15.06
CA SER A 9 -24.44 -25.12 15.24
C SER A 9 -25.70 -25.66 14.53
N VAL A 10 -25.56 -26.61 13.61
CA VAL A 10 -26.68 -27.29 12.94
C VAL A 10 -27.33 -28.27 13.91
N PRO A 11 -28.66 -28.24 14.10
CA PRO A 11 -29.36 -29.19 14.95
C PRO A 11 -29.18 -30.65 14.50
N GLU A 12 -28.98 -31.54 15.47
CA GLU A 12 -28.88 -32.99 15.25
C GLU A 12 -30.09 -33.52 14.48
N GLY A 13 -29.85 -34.29 13.41
CA GLY A 13 -30.87 -34.81 12.51
C GLY A 13 -31.25 -33.90 11.33
N GLN A 14 -30.71 -32.67 11.26
CA GLN A 14 -30.94 -31.74 10.14
C GLN A 14 -29.77 -31.64 9.14
N GLU A 15 -28.77 -32.51 9.26
CA GLU A 15 -27.53 -32.48 8.47
C GLU A 15 -27.79 -32.61 6.97
N THR A 16 -28.77 -33.43 6.58
CA THR A 16 -29.14 -33.62 5.17
C THR A 16 -29.84 -32.39 4.61
N LYS A 17 -30.69 -31.73 5.43
CA LYS A 17 -31.38 -30.49 5.07
C LYS A 17 -30.39 -29.34 4.94
N TYR A 18 -29.43 -29.24 5.87
CA TYR A 18 -28.30 -28.31 5.79
C TYR A 18 -27.56 -28.45 4.47
N ARG A 19 -27.05 -29.65 4.14
CA ARG A 19 -26.30 -29.88 2.89
C ARG A 19 -27.10 -29.49 1.64
N GLY A 20 -28.41 -29.73 1.64
CA GLY A 20 -29.29 -29.33 0.54
C GLY A 20 -29.48 -27.82 0.40
N LEU A 21 -29.76 -27.12 1.51
CA LEU A 21 -29.95 -25.66 1.52
C LEU A 21 -28.65 -24.91 1.26
N TYR A 22 -27.57 -25.33 1.92
CA TYR A 22 -26.22 -24.80 1.72
C TYR A 22 -25.76 -25.01 0.29
N GLY A 23 -25.92 -26.22 -0.26
CA GLY A 23 -25.57 -26.52 -1.65
C GLY A 23 -26.30 -25.61 -2.65
N LYS A 24 -27.60 -25.39 -2.47
CA LYS A 24 -28.37 -24.45 -3.32
C LYS A 24 -27.91 -23.00 -3.16
N CYS A 25 -27.60 -22.59 -1.94
CA CYS A 25 -27.11 -21.24 -1.65
C CYS A 25 -25.79 -20.98 -2.37
N ILE A 26 -24.81 -21.86 -2.18
CA ILE A 26 -23.46 -21.71 -2.73
C ILE A 26 -23.49 -21.78 -4.25
N GLU A 27 -24.28 -22.69 -4.83
CA GLU A 27 -24.39 -22.86 -6.28
C GLU A 27 -24.91 -21.56 -6.92
N HIS A 28 -25.95 -20.97 -6.33
CA HIS A 28 -26.49 -19.69 -6.78
C HIS A 28 -25.46 -18.55 -6.62
N LYS A 29 -24.91 -18.35 -5.42
CA LYS A 29 -23.95 -17.27 -5.14
C LYS A 29 -22.69 -17.36 -6.01
N LEU A 30 -22.11 -18.55 -6.17
CA LEU A 30 -20.93 -18.75 -7.00
C LEU A 30 -21.26 -18.64 -8.50
N SER A 31 -22.47 -19.01 -8.94
CA SER A 31 -22.88 -18.81 -10.34
C SER A 31 -23.05 -17.34 -10.73
N GLU A 32 -23.38 -16.49 -9.76
CA GLU A 32 -23.52 -15.04 -9.94
C GLU A 32 -22.25 -14.26 -9.59
N PHE A 33 -21.22 -14.94 -9.07
CA PHE A 33 -19.96 -14.29 -8.68
C PHE A 33 -19.23 -13.79 -9.94
N PRO A 34 -19.02 -12.46 -10.09
CA PRO A 34 -18.44 -11.90 -11.30
C PRO A 34 -16.92 -12.01 -11.27
N GLU A 35 -16.40 -13.24 -11.35
CA GLU A 35 -14.97 -13.54 -11.16
C GLU A 35 -14.07 -12.73 -12.09
N GLU A 36 -14.39 -12.66 -13.39
CA GLU A 36 -13.53 -11.95 -14.35
C GLU A 36 -13.44 -10.45 -14.05
N SER A 37 -14.58 -9.80 -13.76
CA SER A 37 -14.60 -8.39 -13.36
C SER A 37 -13.82 -8.16 -12.07
N LYS A 38 -13.89 -9.09 -11.11
CA LYS A 38 -13.10 -8.99 -9.87
C LYS A 38 -11.60 -9.16 -10.10
N ARG A 39 -11.20 -10.03 -11.03
CA ARG A 39 -9.81 -10.18 -11.45
C ARG A 39 -9.30 -8.91 -12.15
N GLU A 40 -10.12 -8.29 -12.99
CA GLU A 40 -9.80 -7.00 -13.63
C GLU A 40 -9.62 -5.89 -12.58
N ASP A 41 -10.56 -5.75 -11.63
CA ASP A 41 -10.46 -4.78 -10.51
C ASP A 41 -9.12 -4.94 -9.74
N LEU A 42 -8.75 -6.18 -9.41
CA LEU A 42 -7.51 -6.50 -8.69
C LEU A 42 -6.25 -6.20 -9.50
N ARG A 43 -6.28 -6.39 -10.83
CA ARG A 43 -5.16 -6.01 -11.72
C ARG A 43 -4.99 -4.50 -11.80
N GLU A 44 -6.10 -3.75 -11.90
CA GLU A 44 -6.07 -2.28 -11.88
C GLU A 44 -5.51 -1.75 -10.54
N GLU A 45 -5.84 -2.42 -9.43
CA GLU A 45 -5.26 -2.11 -8.11
C GLU A 45 -3.73 -2.29 -8.12
N ILE A 46 -3.23 -3.45 -8.58
CA ILE A 46 -1.79 -3.71 -8.69
C ILE A 46 -1.10 -2.65 -9.55
N ASP A 47 -1.67 -2.31 -10.70
CA ASP A 47 -1.07 -1.33 -11.61
C ASP A 47 -1.05 0.08 -11.01
N THR A 48 -2.12 0.49 -10.33
CA THR A 48 -2.18 1.78 -9.60
C THR A 48 -1.06 1.87 -8.57
N GLN A 49 -0.83 0.78 -7.85
CA GLN A 49 0.15 0.69 -6.77
C GLN A 49 1.58 0.62 -7.31
N ARG A 50 1.77 -0.03 -8.46
CA ARG A 50 3.02 0.03 -9.23
C ARG A 50 3.34 1.47 -9.64
N GLN A 51 2.36 2.24 -10.11
CA GLN A 51 2.57 3.65 -10.47
C GLN A 51 2.87 4.54 -9.26
N HIS A 52 2.21 4.29 -8.13
CA HIS A 52 2.45 4.99 -6.86
C HIS A 52 3.89 4.78 -6.37
N ARG A 53 4.34 3.52 -6.29
CA ARG A 53 5.73 3.20 -5.90
C ARG A 53 6.77 3.71 -6.87
N LYS A 54 6.47 3.69 -8.16
CA LYS A 54 7.36 4.28 -9.16
C LYS A 54 7.60 5.76 -8.87
N LEU A 55 6.53 6.48 -8.51
CA LEU A 55 6.62 7.88 -8.13
C LEU A 55 7.43 8.08 -6.83
N ILE A 56 7.16 7.29 -5.78
CA ILE A 56 7.95 7.31 -4.53
C ILE A 56 9.43 7.09 -4.84
N SER A 57 9.76 6.03 -5.60
CA SER A 57 11.12 5.69 -5.98
C SER A 57 11.81 6.84 -6.70
N TYR A 58 11.11 7.47 -7.66
CA TYR A 58 11.66 8.64 -8.34
C TYR A 58 11.89 9.84 -7.41
N SER A 59 11.07 10.01 -6.37
CA SER A 59 11.25 11.10 -5.40
C SER A 59 12.46 10.90 -4.50
N ILE A 60 12.68 9.67 -4.04
CA ILE A 60 13.71 9.38 -3.04
C ILE A 60 15.07 9.01 -3.65
N PHE A 61 15.10 8.58 -4.91
CA PHE A 61 16.32 8.07 -5.55
C PHE A 61 17.53 9.01 -5.42
N PRO A 62 17.40 10.35 -5.62
CA PRO A 62 18.52 11.27 -5.42
C PRO A 62 19.13 11.19 -4.01
N PHE A 63 18.31 10.95 -2.99
CA PHE A 63 18.68 10.86 -1.57
C PHE A 63 19.19 9.48 -1.15
N MET A 64 19.03 8.48 -2.01
CA MET A 64 19.60 7.14 -1.86
C MET A 64 21.00 7.06 -2.46
N GLN A 65 21.19 7.67 -3.64
CA GLN A 65 22.48 7.64 -4.36
C GLN A 65 23.44 8.71 -3.85
N GLU A 66 22.92 9.90 -3.60
CA GLU A 66 23.69 11.05 -3.16
C GLU A 66 23.15 11.54 -1.80
N ARG A 67 23.53 12.76 -1.40
CA ARG A 67 22.96 13.42 -0.22
C ARG A 67 22.67 14.88 -0.54
N PRO A 68 21.66 15.18 -1.36
CA PRO A 68 21.33 16.55 -1.73
C PRO A 68 21.13 17.39 -0.48
N ALA A 69 21.90 18.48 -0.36
CA ALA A 69 21.96 19.35 0.80
C ALA A 69 22.13 18.64 2.16
N GLY A 70 22.73 17.44 2.18
CA GLY A 70 22.94 16.64 3.38
C GLY A 70 21.81 15.67 3.75
N TYR A 71 20.65 15.76 3.08
CA TYR A 71 19.52 14.86 3.31
C TYR A 71 19.81 13.45 2.79
N LYS A 72 19.32 12.46 3.53
CA LYS A 72 19.34 11.06 3.13
C LYS A 72 17.95 10.46 3.30
N PHE A 73 17.57 9.53 2.42
CA PHE A 73 16.39 8.71 2.67
C PHE A 73 16.57 7.92 3.96
N PHE A 74 15.53 7.94 4.78
CA PHE A 74 15.56 7.37 6.11
C PHE A 74 14.68 6.13 6.22
N THR A 75 13.36 6.28 6.03
CA THR A 75 12.40 5.17 6.05
C THR A 75 11.21 5.42 5.12
N ALA A 76 10.59 4.33 4.66
CA ALA A 76 9.23 4.35 4.12
C ALA A 76 8.24 4.52 5.27
N GLU A 77 7.10 5.12 5.00
CA GLU A 77 5.92 5.05 5.86
C GLU A 77 6.24 5.25 7.37
N PRO A 78 6.78 6.42 7.80
CA PRO A 78 7.37 6.61 9.13
C PRO A 78 6.44 6.38 10.34
N LEU A 79 5.11 6.35 10.15
CA LEU A 79 4.12 6.11 11.22
C LEU A 79 3.30 4.82 11.03
N GLU A 80 3.78 3.87 10.21
CA GLU A 80 3.03 2.67 9.84
C GLU A 80 2.57 1.89 11.09
N GLU A 81 3.45 1.75 12.07
CA GLU A 81 3.20 0.93 13.26
C GLU A 81 2.07 1.46 14.13
N LEU A 82 1.75 2.75 14.01
CA LEU A 82 0.71 3.38 14.81
C LEU A 82 -0.68 3.21 14.17
N GLY A 83 -0.75 2.72 12.92
CA GLY A 83 -2.00 2.55 12.18
C GLY A 83 -2.74 3.87 11.92
N VAL A 84 -2.01 4.98 11.91
CA VAL A 84 -2.53 6.33 11.66
C VAL A 84 -2.25 6.74 10.19
N PRO A 85 -2.98 7.72 9.64
CA PRO A 85 -2.62 8.33 8.36
C PRO A 85 -1.15 8.73 8.32
N ASN A 86 -0.47 8.31 7.26
CA ASN A 86 0.99 8.35 7.17
C ASN A 86 1.44 9.03 5.86
N PHE A 87 2.68 9.51 5.86
CA PHE A 87 3.40 9.93 4.66
C PHE A 87 4.08 8.72 4.01
N ASP A 88 4.39 8.80 2.72
CA ASP A 88 5.02 7.68 2.01
C ASP A 88 6.50 7.50 2.36
N PHE A 89 7.22 8.59 2.71
CA PHE A 89 8.63 8.52 3.07
C PHE A 89 9.08 9.65 4.00
N LEU A 90 10.20 9.39 4.70
CA LEU A 90 10.92 10.33 5.54
C LEU A 90 12.37 10.49 5.04
N LEU A 91 12.81 11.74 4.88
CA LEU A 91 14.20 12.09 4.66
C LEU A 91 14.75 12.80 5.90
N TRP A 92 16.01 12.57 6.21
CA TRP A 92 16.66 13.16 7.38
C TRP A 92 17.99 13.80 7.01
N ASN A 93 18.24 14.99 7.54
CA ASN A 93 19.53 15.64 7.58
C ASN A 93 20.09 15.56 9.00
N LEU A 94 21.36 15.20 9.13
CA LEU A 94 22.06 15.06 10.42
C LEU A 94 22.05 16.33 11.29
N ASP A 95 21.74 17.47 10.69
CA ASP A 95 21.57 18.77 11.36
C ASP A 95 20.20 18.93 12.06
N GLY A 96 19.39 17.86 12.16
CA GLY A 96 18.11 17.88 12.89
C GLY A 96 16.87 18.22 12.06
N SER A 97 17.04 18.46 10.74
CA SER A 97 15.91 18.74 9.83
C SER A 97 15.39 17.46 9.16
N VAL A 98 14.08 17.36 9.01
CA VAL A 98 13.40 16.23 8.34
C VAL A 98 12.47 16.71 7.24
N ILE A 99 12.31 15.88 6.21
CA ILE A 99 11.32 16.08 5.15
C ILE A 99 10.38 14.87 5.11
N PHE A 100 9.09 15.12 5.33
CA PHE A 100 8.03 14.14 5.09
C PHE A 100 7.51 14.29 3.67
N GLY A 101 7.43 13.18 2.94
CA GLY A 101 7.00 13.19 1.55
C GLY A 101 5.80 12.29 1.27
N GLU A 102 4.83 12.85 0.56
CA GLU A 102 3.71 12.11 -0.03
C GLU A 102 3.86 12.05 -1.55
N ALA A 103 3.67 10.90 -2.15
CA ALA A 103 3.52 10.72 -3.58
C ALA A 103 2.04 10.71 -3.97
N LYS A 104 1.67 11.47 -5.01
CA LYS A 104 0.33 11.42 -5.61
C LYS A 104 0.45 11.19 -7.11
N SER A 105 0.32 9.92 -7.50
CA SER A 105 0.40 9.47 -8.90
C SER A 105 -0.79 9.94 -9.74
N SER A 106 -1.92 10.26 -9.10
CA SER A 106 -3.11 10.81 -9.74
C SER A 106 -3.71 11.93 -8.88
N ILE A 107 -4.21 12.98 -9.53
CA ILE A 107 -4.89 14.09 -8.85
C ILE A 107 -6.37 14.10 -9.26
N PRO A 108 -7.31 13.79 -8.35
CA PRO A 108 -8.74 13.77 -8.63
C PRO A 108 -9.25 15.12 -9.13
N ALA A 109 -10.45 15.16 -9.69
CA ALA A 109 -11.02 16.39 -10.24
C ALA A 109 -10.99 17.56 -9.24
N SER A 110 -11.29 17.27 -7.97
CA SER A 110 -11.11 18.20 -6.86
C SER A 110 -9.72 18.01 -6.22
N ALA A 111 -8.80 18.95 -6.47
CA ALA A 111 -7.48 18.93 -5.84
C ALA A 111 -7.54 19.36 -4.36
N GLU A 112 -8.56 20.12 -3.95
CA GLU A 112 -8.84 20.51 -2.56
C GLU A 112 -8.90 19.29 -1.61
N THR A 113 -9.56 18.21 -2.05
CA THR A 113 -9.64 16.98 -1.24
C THR A 113 -8.26 16.37 -0.98
N VAL A 114 -7.32 16.50 -1.93
CA VAL A 114 -5.93 16.03 -1.73
C VAL A 114 -5.23 16.92 -0.72
N VAL A 115 -5.40 18.23 -0.81
CA VAL A 115 -4.77 19.17 0.13
C VAL A 115 -5.27 18.96 1.56
N ASN A 116 -6.57 18.75 1.75
CA ASN A 116 -7.13 18.45 3.07
C ASN A 116 -6.56 17.15 3.68
N GLN A 117 -6.36 16.11 2.87
CA GLN A 117 -5.71 14.87 3.33
C GLN A 117 -4.23 15.05 3.67
N LEU A 118 -3.54 15.95 2.96
CA LEU A 118 -2.14 16.28 3.23
C LEU A 118 -2.02 17.03 4.56
N GLU A 119 -2.87 18.02 4.80
CA GLU A 119 -2.91 18.77 6.08
C GLU A 119 -3.26 17.85 7.26
N GLU A 120 -4.23 16.94 7.13
CA GLU A 120 -4.53 15.95 8.18
C GLU A 120 -3.30 15.11 8.53
N ARG A 121 -2.54 14.65 7.54
CA ARG A 121 -1.31 13.86 7.77
C ARG A 121 -0.19 14.70 8.37
N LYS A 122 -0.08 15.97 7.98
CA LYS A 122 0.87 16.92 8.56
C LYS A 122 0.62 17.07 10.07
N GLU A 123 -0.63 17.34 10.46
CA GLU A 123 -1.01 17.44 11.88
C GLU A 123 -0.64 16.16 12.65
N ILE A 124 -0.92 14.99 12.08
CA ILE A 124 -0.60 13.70 12.70
C ILE A 124 0.92 13.49 12.82
N ALA A 125 1.70 13.86 11.80
CA ALA A 125 3.16 13.75 11.84
C ALA A 125 3.78 14.67 12.91
N GLU A 126 3.26 15.88 13.06
CA GLU A 126 3.66 16.82 14.11
C GLU A 126 3.28 16.29 15.50
N ASP A 127 2.07 15.75 15.68
CA ASP A 127 1.61 15.15 16.95
C ASP A 127 2.44 13.92 17.36
N HIS A 128 3.02 13.21 16.38
CA HIS A 128 3.86 12.03 16.59
C HIS A 128 5.37 12.32 16.45
N GLN A 129 5.80 13.58 16.49
CA GLN A 129 7.22 13.97 16.44
C GLN A 129 8.09 13.15 17.41
N SER A 130 7.70 13.07 18.69
CA SER A 130 8.50 12.37 19.71
C SER A 130 8.65 10.88 19.44
N TYR A 131 7.65 10.24 18.83
CA TYR A 131 7.79 8.83 18.41
C TYR A 131 8.89 8.69 17.36
N ILE A 132 8.95 9.60 16.39
CA ILE A 132 9.97 9.56 15.34
C ILE A 132 11.36 9.87 15.89
N GLU A 133 11.46 10.80 16.83
CA GLU A 133 12.71 11.09 17.54
C GLU A 133 13.22 9.89 18.32
N GLU A 134 12.35 9.19 19.06
CA GLU A 134 12.72 8.08 19.95
C GLU A 134 13.01 6.79 19.19
N GLU A 135 12.14 6.40 18.27
CA GLU A 135 12.21 5.10 17.59
C GLU A 135 13.14 5.11 16.38
N TYR A 136 13.25 6.24 15.70
CA TYR A 136 13.94 6.32 14.41
C TYR A 136 15.22 7.12 14.46
N ILE A 137 15.14 8.39 14.84
CA ILE A 137 16.25 9.34 14.64
C ILE A 137 17.28 9.26 15.78
N GLY A 138 16.82 9.06 17.01
CA GLY A 138 17.66 9.10 18.21
C GLY A 138 18.13 10.50 18.60
N SER A 139 17.54 11.55 18.02
CA SER A 139 17.79 12.97 18.34
C SER A 139 16.53 13.82 18.12
N GLU A 140 16.52 15.01 18.71
CA GLU A 140 15.45 16.01 18.53
C GLU A 140 15.36 16.46 17.05
N ILE A 141 14.13 16.64 16.57
CA ILE A 141 13.83 17.21 15.26
C ILE A 141 13.67 18.73 15.45
N ASP A 142 14.64 19.49 14.92
CA ASP A 142 14.65 20.95 14.99
C ASP A 142 13.68 21.59 13.99
N HIS A 143 13.42 20.90 12.87
CA HIS A 143 12.63 21.44 11.77
C HIS A 143 11.98 20.32 10.94
N MET A 144 10.67 20.46 10.70
CA MET A 144 9.89 19.60 9.82
C MET A 144 9.45 20.36 8.58
N GLU A 145 9.65 19.73 7.43
CA GLU A 145 9.16 20.22 6.15
C GLU A 145 8.34 19.13 5.46
N PHE A 146 7.34 19.55 4.69
CA PHE A 146 6.39 18.65 4.06
C PHE A 146 6.37 18.83 2.55
N VAL A 147 6.45 17.73 1.81
CA VAL A 147 6.45 17.74 0.34
C VAL A 147 5.38 16.84 -0.24
N VAL A 148 4.85 17.27 -1.39
CA VAL A 148 4.05 16.42 -2.26
C VAL A 148 4.78 16.21 -3.58
N SER A 149 4.99 14.95 -3.94
CA SER A 149 5.52 14.54 -5.23
C SER A 149 4.38 14.16 -6.17
N THR A 150 4.45 14.60 -7.42
CA THR A 150 3.51 14.19 -8.46
C THR A 150 4.18 14.18 -9.84
N TYR A 151 3.50 13.66 -10.85
CA TYR A 151 4.00 13.71 -12.22
C TYR A 151 3.85 15.09 -12.87
N VAL A 152 4.69 15.37 -13.86
CA VAL A 152 4.74 16.63 -14.62
C VAL A 152 3.38 17.13 -15.15
N ASN A 153 2.50 16.22 -15.56
CA ASN A 153 1.16 16.53 -16.04
C ASN A 153 0.17 16.95 -14.93
N HIS A 154 0.55 16.79 -13.67
CA HIS A 154 -0.26 17.10 -12.49
C HIS A 154 0.34 18.19 -11.60
N GLY A 155 1.63 18.50 -11.77
CA GLY A 155 2.38 19.47 -10.95
C GLY A 155 1.68 20.83 -10.79
N ASP A 156 1.34 21.49 -11.90
CA ASP A 156 0.69 22.82 -11.85
C ASP A 156 -0.67 22.77 -11.15
N LYS A 157 -1.42 21.68 -11.32
CA LYS A 157 -2.76 21.52 -10.76
C LYS A 157 -2.71 21.40 -9.24
N ILE A 158 -1.82 20.56 -8.70
CA ILE A 158 -1.72 20.37 -7.25
C ILE A 158 -1.06 21.57 -6.57
N ALA A 159 -0.03 22.17 -7.19
CA ALA A 159 0.64 23.33 -6.65
C ALA A 159 -0.29 24.53 -6.53
N LYS A 160 -1.12 24.75 -7.56
CA LYS A 160 -2.16 25.77 -7.52
C LYS A 160 -3.14 25.52 -6.37
N ALA A 161 -3.63 24.30 -6.20
CA ALA A 161 -4.55 23.98 -5.11
C ALA A 161 -3.92 24.21 -3.72
N ILE A 162 -2.66 23.81 -3.54
CA ILE A 162 -1.91 24.06 -2.30
C ILE A 162 -1.83 25.57 -2.00
N ILE A 163 -1.50 26.39 -3.01
CA ILE A 163 -1.42 27.86 -2.87
C ILE A 163 -2.80 28.45 -2.53
N GLU A 164 -3.86 27.99 -3.20
CA GLU A 164 -5.23 28.50 -3.02
C GLU A 164 -5.79 28.20 -1.64
N GLU A 165 -5.52 27.00 -1.11
CA GLU A 165 -5.91 26.59 0.25
C GLU A 165 -4.97 27.13 1.34
N GLY A 166 -3.85 27.75 0.95
CA GLY A 166 -2.86 28.30 1.89
C GLY A 166 -2.04 27.23 2.63
N ALA A 167 -2.01 26.01 2.10
CA ALA A 167 -1.30 24.86 2.66
C ALA A 167 0.22 25.01 2.48
N GLU A 168 1.01 24.49 3.42
CA GLU A 168 2.48 24.67 3.44
C GLU A 168 3.21 23.41 2.96
N PHE A 169 3.03 23.08 1.69
CA PHE A 169 3.71 21.97 1.03
C PHE A 169 4.60 22.45 -0.12
N VAL A 170 5.81 21.89 -0.20
CA VAL A 170 6.68 22.05 -1.38
C VAL A 170 6.26 21.01 -2.42
N THR A 171 6.00 21.45 -3.65
CA THR A 171 5.62 20.54 -4.74
C THR A 171 6.85 20.05 -5.50
N TRP A 172 7.01 18.73 -5.51
CA TRP A 172 8.00 18.00 -6.27
C TRP A 172 7.36 17.43 -7.53
N VAL A 173 8.03 17.61 -8.66
CA VAL A 173 7.50 17.20 -9.96
C VAL A 173 8.45 16.20 -10.61
N VAL A 174 7.93 15.01 -10.90
CA VAL A 174 8.65 13.94 -11.57
C VAL A 174 8.29 13.93 -13.05
N ASP A 175 9.30 14.08 -13.89
CA ASP A 175 9.21 13.80 -15.33
C ASP A 175 9.76 12.39 -15.58
N ALA A 176 8.85 11.42 -15.59
CA ALA A 176 9.16 10.01 -15.81
C ALA A 176 9.59 9.68 -17.25
N TYR A 177 9.43 10.61 -18.21
CA TYR A 177 9.92 10.41 -19.57
C TYR A 177 11.41 10.75 -19.68
N HIS A 178 11.86 11.77 -18.96
CA HIS A 178 13.27 12.18 -18.91
C HIS A 178 14.01 11.65 -17.68
N ASP A 179 13.35 10.88 -16.81
CA ASP A 179 13.89 10.38 -15.54
C ASP A 179 14.49 11.52 -14.68
N THR A 180 13.70 12.59 -14.47
CA THR A 180 14.13 13.77 -13.69
C THR A 180 13.11 14.21 -12.63
N LEU A 181 13.62 14.74 -11.51
CA LEU A 181 12.85 15.36 -10.42
C LEU A 181 13.09 16.88 -10.42
N TRP A 182 12.03 17.67 -10.21
CA TRP A 182 12.00 19.13 -10.38
C TRP A 182 11.26 19.77 -9.20
N VAL A 183 11.87 20.79 -8.58
CA VAL A 183 11.21 21.57 -7.49
C VAL A 183 10.79 22.97 -7.95
N ARG A 184 11.21 23.40 -9.15
CA ARG A 184 10.95 24.76 -9.66
C ARG A 184 9.75 24.90 -10.58
N GLN A 185 9.32 23.80 -11.18
CA GLN A 185 8.26 23.85 -12.19
C GLN A 185 6.94 24.37 -11.61
N ALA A 186 6.62 23.92 -10.41
CA ALA A 186 5.36 24.19 -9.73
C ALA A 186 5.34 25.51 -8.94
N ARG A 187 6.38 26.36 -9.07
CA ARG A 187 6.47 27.61 -8.31
C ARG A 187 5.55 28.68 -8.89
N PRO A 188 4.93 29.51 -8.05
CA PRO A 188 4.18 30.67 -8.52
C PRO A 188 5.14 31.67 -9.17
N THR A 189 5.12 31.75 -10.51
CA THR A 189 5.87 32.77 -11.26
C THR A 189 5.12 34.09 -11.39
N SER A 190 3.83 34.08 -11.06
CA SER A 190 2.95 35.24 -11.05
C SER A 190 1.91 35.07 -9.95
N PHE A 191 1.41 36.18 -9.42
CA PHE A 191 0.38 36.17 -8.40
C PHE A 191 -0.92 35.55 -8.93
N PRO A 192 -1.57 34.60 -8.21
CA PRO A 192 -2.78 33.94 -8.70
C PRO A 192 -3.95 34.92 -8.92
N ASP A 193 -4.61 34.84 -10.09
CA ASP A 193 -5.70 35.75 -10.48
C ASP A 193 -6.93 35.70 -9.54
N ASN A 194 -7.06 34.64 -8.76
CA ASN A 194 -8.18 34.37 -7.85
C ASN A 194 -7.90 34.78 -6.40
N LEU A 195 -6.71 35.31 -6.10
CA LEU A 195 -6.39 35.92 -4.82
C LEU A 195 -6.42 37.45 -4.98
N GLU A 196 -6.92 38.16 -3.97
CA GLU A 196 -6.84 39.63 -3.92
C GLU A 196 -5.73 40.04 -2.96
N ALA A 197 -4.87 40.98 -3.38
CA ALA A 197 -3.73 41.43 -2.57
C ALA A 197 -3.48 42.93 -2.74
N GLU A 198 -3.31 43.64 -1.62
CA GLU A 198 -2.92 45.06 -1.63
C GLU A 198 -1.47 45.25 -2.10
N GLU A 199 -0.59 44.29 -1.81
CA GLU A 199 0.83 44.27 -2.23
C GLU A 199 1.20 42.95 -2.94
N PRO A 200 0.87 42.78 -4.23
CA PRO A 200 1.08 41.53 -4.96
C PRO A 200 2.53 41.05 -4.98
N ASP A 201 3.50 41.96 -5.11
CA ASP A 201 4.92 41.61 -5.17
C ASP A 201 5.45 41.06 -3.84
N ALA A 202 5.01 41.61 -2.71
CA ALA A 202 5.37 41.14 -1.38
C ALA A 202 4.73 39.78 -1.10
N MET A 203 3.46 39.59 -1.52
CA MET A 203 2.80 38.31 -1.34
C MET A 203 3.35 37.22 -2.26
N LEU A 204 3.79 37.57 -3.48
CA LEU A 204 4.48 36.63 -4.36
C LEU A 204 5.80 36.16 -3.76
N GLN A 205 6.55 37.03 -3.08
CA GLN A 205 7.77 36.64 -2.36
C GLN A 205 7.47 35.70 -1.17
N GLU A 206 6.39 35.95 -0.43
CA GLU A 206 5.98 35.08 0.66
C GLU A 206 5.49 33.71 0.15
N LEU A 207 4.76 33.68 -0.97
CA LEU A 207 4.38 32.43 -1.64
C LEU A 207 5.61 31.66 -2.13
N ASP A 208 6.57 32.33 -2.78
CA ASP A 208 7.84 31.67 -3.18
C ASP A 208 8.57 31.13 -1.95
N ARG A 209 8.61 31.86 -0.83
CA ARG A 209 9.22 31.37 0.42
C ARG A 209 8.53 30.12 0.96
N ARG A 210 7.19 30.06 0.97
CA ARG A 210 6.42 28.91 1.51
C ARG A 210 6.44 27.66 0.63
N HIS A 211 6.67 27.82 -0.67
CA HIS A 211 6.65 26.70 -1.63
C HIS A 211 8.04 26.37 -2.17
N THR A 212 9.07 26.70 -1.40
CA THR A 212 10.45 26.34 -1.66
C THR A 212 11.09 25.79 -0.41
N HIS A 213 12.15 24.99 -0.59
CA HIS A 213 12.83 24.42 0.57
C HIS A 213 13.53 25.48 1.40
N ASP A 214 13.43 25.37 2.72
CA ASP A 214 14.15 26.26 3.64
C ASP A 214 15.66 26.15 3.44
N VAL A 215 16.15 24.93 3.19
CA VAL A 215 17.53 24.70 2.78
C VAL A 215 17.72 25.13 1.31
N SER A 216 18.14 26.37 1.13
CA SER A 216 18.22 27.01 -0.20
C SER A 216 19.03 26.24 -1.25
N SER A 217 20.07 25.50 -0.86
CA SER A 217 20.86 24.69 -1.79
C SER A 217 20.06 23.51 -2.36
N LEU A 218 19.16 22.92 -1.56
CA LEU A 218 18.33 21.78 -1.96
C LEU A 218 17.46 22.13 -3.17
N ASN A 219 16.89 23.34 -3.20
CA ASN A 219 16.13 23.85 -4.34
C ASN A 219 16.89 23.85 -5.67
N GLY A 220 18.21 24.05 -5.63
CA GLY A 220 19.07 24.02 -6.82
C GLY A 220 19.55 22.63 -7.17
N GLU A 221 19.87 21.82 -6.15
CA GLU A 221 20.35 20.44 -6.32
C GLU A 221 19.25 19.50 -6.83
N LEU A 222 17.97 19.77 -6.50
CA LEU A 222 16.82 19.01 -7.00
C LEU A 222 16.20 19.59 -8.29
N ASP A 223 16.81 20.61 -8.90
CA ASP A 223 16.30 21.17 -10.16
C ASP A 223 16.74 20.32 -11.35
N ARG A 224 15.83 19.48 -11.87
CA ARG A 224 16.09 18.50 -12.94
C ARG A 224 17.17 17.49 -12.58
N VAL A 225 17.22 17.09 -11.31
CA VAL A 225 18.12 16.05 -10.86
C VAL A 225 17.74 14.72 -11.49
N THR A 226 18.74 13.93 -11.89
CA THR A 226 18.50 12.59 -12.43
C THR A 226 17.90 11.71 -11.34
N THR A 227 16.87 10.95 -11.73
CA THR A 227 16.21 9.99 -10.86
C THR A 227 16.02 8.66 -11.58
N SER A 228 15.61 7.60 -10.88
CA SER A 228 15.40 6.29 -11.52
C SER A 228 14.46 5.39 -10.71
N PHE A 229 13.86 4.44 -11.40
CA PHE A 229 13.13 3.34 -10.81
C PHE A 229 14.03 2.07 -10.81
N GLY A 230 14.15 1.40 -9.67
CA GLY A 230 14.67 0.02 -9.61
C GLY A 230 16.10 -0.20 -9.11
N GLN A 231 16.77 0.77 -8.48
CA GLN A 231 18.04 0.51 -7.78
C GLN A 231 17.86 0.15 -6.29
N THR A 232 16.78 0.60 -5.67
CA THR A 232 16.38 0.19 -4.32
C THR A 232 14.87 0.30 -4.25
N ASP A 233 14.16 -0.83 -4.24
CA ASP A 233 12.71 -0.81 -3.98
C ASP A 233 12.54 -0.50 -2.49
N VAL A 234 11.99 0.67 -2.18
CA VAL A 234 11.50 0.93 -0.83
C VAL A 234 10.34 0.00 -0.57
N LEU A 235 10.46 -0.80 0.49
CA LEU A 235 9.43 -1.69 0.99
C LEU A 235 8.17 -0.88 1.33
N PRO A 236 7.13 -0.89 0.47
CA PRO A 236 5.86 -0.30 0.83
C PRO A 236 5.12 -1.34 1.66
N THR A 237 4.43 -0.90 2.70
CA THR A 237 3.83 -1.82 3.65
C THR A 237 2.33 -2.03 3.41
N ALA A 238 1.71 -1.17 2.61
CA ALA A 238 0.28 -1.20 2.36
C ALA A 238 -0.25 -2.48 1.66
N ILE A 239 0.54 -3.16 0.80
CA ILE A 239 0.03 -4.29 0.00
C ILE A 239 0.97 -5.49 0.01
N ILE A 240 0.42 -6.66 0.31
CA ILE A 240 1.13 -7.94 0.38
C ILE A 240 1.86 -8.33 -0.92
N VAL A 241 1.29 -8.06 -2.10
CA VAL A 241 2.00 -8.29 -3.39
C VAL A 241 3.29 -7.52 -3.44
N ASP A 242 3.27 -6.30 -2.91
CA ASP A 242 4.37 -5.37 -3.01
C ASP A 242 5.46 -5.69 -1.98
N GLN A 243 5.05 -6.05 -0.78
CA GLN A 243 5.93 -6.64 0.23
C GLN A 243 6.60 -7.92 -0.31
N LEU A 244 5.83 -8.83 -0.92
CA LEU A 244 6.33 -10.11 -1.44
C LEU A 244 7.23 -9.97 -2.67
N ARG A 245 7.28 -8.82 -3.35
CA ARG A 245 8.29 -8.59 -4.39
C ARG A 245 9.71 -8.63 -3.84
N VAL A 246 9.91 -8.36 -2.55
CA VAL A 246 11.22 -8.55 -1.90
C VAL A 246 11.71 -9.99 -2.01
N VAL A 247 10.81 -10.97 -1.94
CA VAL A 247 11.13 -12.38 -2.19
C VAL A 247 11.66 -12.58 -3.60
N VAL A 248 11.10 -11.88 -4.59
CA VAL A 248 11.59 -11.92 -5.98
C VAL A 248 12.96 -11.26 -6.09
N GLN A 249 13.19 -10.11 -5.44
CA GLN A 249 14.46 -9.39 -5.53
C GLN A 249 15.61 -10.10 -4.83
N ALA A 250 15.36 -10.65 -3.64
CA ALA A 250 16.35 -11.33 -2.81
C ALA A 250 16.66 -12.77 -3.27
N ARG A 251 15.91 -13.31 -4.24
CA ARG A 251 16.07 -14.70 -4.66
C ARG A 251 17.45 -15.00 -5.24
N ARG A 252 17.88 -16.25 -5.06
CA ARG A 252 18.95 -16.89 -5.82
C ARG A 252 18.37 -17.86 -6.86
N VAL A 253 19.19 -18.25 -7.82
CA VAL A 253 18.82 -19.27 -8.82
C VAL A 253 19.82 -20.42 -8.73
N GLU A 254 19.41 -21.50 -8.06
CA GLU A 254 20.21 -22.72 -7.92
C GLU A 254 19.78 -23.74 -9.00
N GLY A 255 20.56 -23.79 -10.08
CA GLY A 255 20.29 -24.62 -11.24
C GLY A 255 19.09 -24.12 -12.07
N ARG A 256 17.91 -24.70 -11.84
CA ARG A 256 16.65 -24.31 -12.51
C ARG A 256 15.57 -23.82 -11.55
N PHE A 257 15.91 -23.69 -10.27
CA PHE A 257 14.94 -23.38 -9.23
C PHE A 257 15.25 -22.01 -8.62
N PRO A 258 14.29 -21.07 -8.66
CA PRO A 258 14.38 -19.86 -7.87
C PRO A 258 14.15 -20.21 -6.40
N CYS A 259 15.06 -19.77 -5.53
CA CYS A 259 15.06 -20.12 -4.10
C CYS A 259 15.58 -18.98 -3.25
N ILE A 260 15.31 -19.08 -1.95
CA ILE A 260 15.63 -18.01 -1.01
C ILE A 260 15.84 -18.59 0.40
N ASP A 261 16.85 -18.09 1.08
CA ASP A 261 17.06 -18.32 2.52
C ASP A 261 16.49 -17.16 3.31
N ARG A 262 16.21 -17.40 4.59
CA ARG A 262 15.84 -16.32 5.50
C ARG A 262 16.87 -15.18 5.50
N LEU A 263 18.16 -15.54 5.47
CA LEU A 263 19.25 -14.58 5.47
C LEU A 263 19.25 -13.66 4.24
N ASP A 264 18.84 -14.17 3.07
CA ASP A 264 18.73 -13.36 1.86
C ASP A 264 17.68 -12.24 2.03
N LEU A 265 16.55 -12.57 2.67
CA LEU A 265 15.50 -11.60 2.99
C LEU A 265 15.96 -10.58 4.05
N GLU A 266 16.62 -11.05 5.11
CA GLU A 266 17.17 -10.18 6.16
C GLU A 266 18.18 -9.17 5.59
N GLU A 267 19.07 -9.62 4.70
CA GLU A 267 20.04 -8.74 4.03
C GLU A 267 19.32 -7.69 3.17
N TYR A 268 18.32 -8.10 2.38
CA TYR A 268 17.56 -7.17 1.54
C TYR A 268 16.80 -6.13 2.39
N VAL A 269 16.04 -6.56 3.40
CA VAL A 269 15.29 -5.68 4.30
C VAL A 269 16.23 -4.69 4.99
N SER A 270 17.38 -5.16 5.50
CA SER A 270 18.38 -4.31 6.14
C SER A 270 18.98 -3.25 5.22
N SER A 271 19.09 -3.55 3.92
CA SER A 271 19.61 -2.59 2.94
C SER A 271 18.60 -1.50 2.57
N SER A 272 17.31 -1.76 2.82
CA SER A 272 16.20 -0.88 2.43
C SER A 272 15.80 0.14 3.50
N SER A 273 16.26 -0.01 4.74
CA SER A 273 16.04 0.93 5.84
C SER A 273 17.28 1.04 6.72
N LEU A 274 17.67 2.27 7.09
CA LEU A 274 18.93 2.50 7.79
C LEU A 274 18.92 2.09 9.27
N ASN A 275 17.75 2.04 9.91
CA ASN A 275 17.64 1.97 11.37
C ASN A 275 16.61 0.95 11.88
N TYR A 276 16.15 -0.01 11.08
CA TYR A 276 15.34 -1.10 11.64
C TYR A 276 16.13 -1.88 12.69
N THR A 277 15.51 -2.09 13.86
CA THR A 277 16.07 -2.96 14.90
C THR A 277 16.15 -4.41 14.38
N GLU A 278 17.07 -5.22 14.93
CA GLU A 278 17.14 -6.64 14.56
C GLU A 278 15.82 -7.39 14.78
N GLU A 279 15.09 -7.03 15.84
CA GLU A 279 13.78 -7.61 16.14
C GLU A 279 12.75 -7.23 15.08
N ARG A 280 12.72 -5.96 14.65
CA ARG A 280 11.84 -5.50 13.58
C ARG A 280 12.14 -6.18 12.26
N MET A 281 13.41 -6.27 11.88
CA MET A 281 13.82 -6.97 10.65
C MET A 281 13.36 -8.43 10.67
N ARG A 282 13.52 -9.14 11.79
CA ARG A 282 13.04 -10.53 11.91
C ARG A 282 11.52 -10.62 11.75
N SER A 283 10.76 -9.75 12.40
CA SER A 283 9.29 -9.71 12.28
C SER A 283 8.84 -9.51 10.84
N ILE A 284 9.42 -8.54 10.12
CA ILE A 284 9.10 -8.27 8.71
C ILE A 284 9.39 -9.52 7.86
N VAL A 285 10.53 -10.17 8.08
CA VAL A 285 10.92 -11.37 7.34
C VAL A 285 9.98 -12.55 7.64
N ASP A 286 9.56 -12.73 8.90
CA ASP A 286 8.57 -13.74 9.28
C ASP A 286 7.23 -13.50 8.58
N ASP A 287 6.75 -12.25 8.59
CA ASP A 287 5.50 -11.87 7.94
C ASP A 287 5.56 -12.09 6.42
N LEU A 288 6.70 -11.78 5.78
CA LEU A 288 6.93 -12.04 4.35
C LEU A 288 6.89 -13.54 4.01
N ILE A 289 7.53 -14.37 4.84
CA ILE A 289 7.57 -15.82 4.61
C ILE A 289 6.17 -16.42 4.76
N GLU A 290 5.45 -16.07 5.83
CA GLU A 290 4.10 -16.57 6.08
C GLU A 290 3.10 -16.07 5.04
N ALA A 291 3.19 -14.80 4.65
CA ALA A 291 2.43 -14.23 3.54
C ALA A 291 2.68 -15.00 2.23
N GLY A 292 3.94 -15.28 1.90
CA GLY A 292 4.33 -15.99 0.69
C GLY A 292 3.85 -17.44 0.70
N LYS A 293 3.89 -18.13 1.85
CA LYS A 293 3.32 -19.47 2.03
C LYS A 293 1.80 -19.45 1.86
N ARG A 294 1.11 -18.47 2.46
CA ARG A 294 -0.36 -18.34 2.42
C ARG A 294 -0.89 -18.21 1.00
N ILE A 295 -0.22 -17.46 0.13
CA ILE A 295 -0.61 -17.34 -1.29
C ILE A 295 0.01 -18.42 -2.19
N ASN A 296 0.65 -19.43 -1.60
CA ASN A 296 1.34 -20.52 -2.30
C ASN A 296 2.42 -20.02 -3.28
N PHE A 297 3.08 -18.90 -2.97
CA PHE A 297 4.23 -18.39 -3.71
C PHE A 297 5.54 -18.94 -3.15
N LEU A 298 5.58 -19.23 -1.84
CA LEU A 298 6.68 -19.89 -1.16
C LEU A 298 6.27 -21.26 -0.63
N SER A 299 7.19 -22.20 -0.61
CA SER A 299 7.05 -23.50 0.06
C SER A 299 8.34 -23.88 0.76
N GLU A 300 8.24 -24.59 1.88
CA GLU A 300 9.40 -25.22 2.51
C GLU A 300 10.11 -26.14 1.54
N TRP A 301 11.44 -26.09 1.55
CA TRP A 301 12.24 -26.90 0.67
C TRP A 301 13.11 -27.85 1.49
N ASP A 302 12.74 -29.13 1.50
CA ASP A 302 13.55 -30.21 2.10
C ASP A 302 14.80 -30.52 1.25
N ASP A 303 15.63 -29.52 0.99
CA ASP A 303 16.85 -29.63 0.20
C ASP A 303 17.94 -28.72 0.80
N GLU A 304 19.19 -29.18 0.88
CA GLU A 304 20.31 -28.43 1.48
C GLU A 304 20.64 -27.12 0.74
N ARG A 305 20.00 -26.86 -0.41
CA ARG A 305 20.24 -25.68 -1.24
C ARG A 305 19.66 -24.39 -0.70
N ALA A 306 18.50 -24.43 -0.04
CA ALA A 306 17.87 -23.26 0.55
C ALA A 306 16.71 -23.65 1.49
N ASP A 307 16.34 -22.76 2.40
CA ASP A 307 15.21 -22.92 3.31
C ASP A 307 13.86 -22.97 2.56
N LEU A 308 13.73 -22.13 1.52
CA LEU A 308 12.46 -21.91 0.81
C LEU A 308 12.65 -21.97 -0.71
N LYS A 309 11.64 -22.52 -1.37
CA LYS A 309 11.50 -22.53 -2.82
C LYS A 309 10.41 -21.56 -3.26
N ILE A 310 10.67 -20.80 -4.32
CA ILE A 310 9.63 -20.03 -5.01
C ILE A 310 8.86 -20.98 -5.93
N VAL A 311 7.54 -21.06 -5.73
CA VAL A 311 6.62 -21.96 -6.44
C VAL A 311 6.30 -21.38 -7.82
N SER A 312 7.26 -21.49 -8.74
CA SER A 312 7.12 -21.09 -10.15
C SER A 312 7.87 -22.02 -11.10
N ASN A 313 7.43 -22.05 -12.36
CA ASN A 313 8.15 -22.71 -13.46
C ASN A 313 9.18 -21.78 -14.12
N TYR A 314 9.20 -20.50 -13.75
CA TYR A 314 10.05 -19.47 -14.33
C TYR A 314 11.18 -19.10 -13.37
N THR A 315 12.28 -18.58 -13.90
CA THR A 315 13.44 -18.12 -13.11
C THR A 315 13.73 -16.63 -13.32
N ALA A 316 13.24 -16.05 -14.43
CA ALA A 316 13.44 -14.64 -14.75
C ALA A 316 12.62 -13.75 -13.79
N LYS A 317 13.13 -12.55 -13.52
CA LYS A 317 12.55 -11.63 -12.52
C LYS A 317 11.12 -11.26 -12.90
N ASP A 318 10.95 -10.75 -14.11
CA ASP A 318 9.66 -10.27 -14.60
C ASP A 318 8.60 -11.38 -14.62
N ASP A 319 8.99 -12.61 -15.01
CA ASP A 319 8.09 -13.76 -15.01
C ASP A 319 7.68 -14.20 -13.60
N LEU A 320 8.57 -14.03 -12.61
CA LEU A 320 8.27 -14.31 -11.21
C LEU A 320 7.37 -13.24 -10.59
N GLU A 321 7.55 -11.97 -10.95
CA GLU A 321 6.62 -10.90 -10.56
C GLU A 321 5.21 -11.18 -11.11
N ASN A 322 5.10 -11.57 -12.39
CA ASN A 322 3.81 -11.98 -12.97
C ASN A 322 3.21 -13.20 -12.24
N THR A 323 4.05 -14.18 -11.87
CA THR A 323 3.59 -15.36 -11.11
C THR A 323 3.06 -14.97 -9.72
N LEU A 324 3.75 -14.04 -9.05
CA LEU A 324 3.35 -13.52 -7.74
C LEU A 324 2.00 -12.80 -7.82
N GLU A 325 1.83 -11.92 -8.82
CA GLU A 325 0.60 -11.18 -9.06
C GLU A 325 -0.59 -12.11 -9.31
N GLU A 326 -0.46 -13.09 -10.20
CA GLU A 326 -1.53 -14.03 -10.49
C GLU A 326 -1.89 -14.89 -9.27
N LYS A 327 -0.90 -15.36 -8.50
CA LYS A 327 -1.16 -16.13 -7.26
C LYS A 327 -1.88 -15.31 -6.20
N TRP A 328 -1.54 -14.03 -6.09
CA TRP A 328 -2.26 -13.14 -5.18
C TRP A 328 -3.69 -12.88 -5.63
N ILE A 329 -3.91 -12.65 -6.94
CA ILE A 329 -5.25 -12.51 -7.50
C ILE A 329 -6.08 -13.76 -7.22
N ASP A 330 -5.53 -14.95 -7.50
CA ASP A 330 -6.20 -16.23 -7.23
C ASP A 330 -6.55 -16.36 -5.75
N TRP A 331 -5.60 -16.05 -4.85
CA TRP A 331 -5.84 -16.07 -3.40
C TRP A 331 -6.95 -15.09 -2.98
N ARG A 332 -6.97 -13.86 -3.49
CA ARG A 332 -8.03 -12.87 -3.20
C ARG A 332 -9.39 -13.31 -3.71
N ILE A 333 -9.44 -13.92 -4.90
CA ILE A 333 -10.68 -14.45 -5.48
C ILE A 333 -11.21 -15.62 -4.63
N ASP A 334 -10.33 -16.51 -4.18
CA ASP A 334 -10.73 -17.62 -3.31
C ASP A 334 -11.20 -17.13 -1.94
N ASP A 335 -10.54 -16.12 -1.34
CA ASP A 335 -10.96 -15.46 -0.10
C ASP A 335 -12.36 -14.81 -0.24
N MET A 336 -12.62 -14.12 -1.35
CA MET A 336 -13.96 -13.57 -1.64
C MET A 336 -15.01 -14.68 -1.77
N LYS A 337 -14.66 -15.81 -2.39
CA LYS A 337 -15.56 -16.96 -2.51
C LYS A 337 -15.79 -17.60 -1.15
N ASP A 338 -14.78 -17.73 -0.31
CA ASP A 338 -14.87 -18.20 1.08
C ASP A 338 -15.83 -17.34 1.90
N GLY A 339 -15.77 -16.01 1.77
CA GLY A 339 -16.77 -15.12 2.39
C GLY A 339 -18.21 -15.42 1.95
N LEU A 340 -18.44 -15.78 0.68
CA LEU A 340 -19.76 -16.22 0.21
C LEU A 340 -20.16 -17.59 0.79
N ARG A 341 -19.18 -18.47 1.04
CA ARG A 341 -19.42 -19.76 1.71
C ARG A 341 -19.87 -19.53 3.14
N ASP A 342 -19.21 -18.62 3.86
CA ASP A 342 -19.52 -18.26 5.24
C ASP A 342 -20.90 -17.60 5.35
N GLU A 343 -21.23 -16.65 4.46
CA GLU A 343 -22.58 -16.06 4.40
C GLU A 343 -23.68 -17.13 4.22
N CYS A 344 -23.44 -18.11 3.35
CA CYS A 344 -24.36 -19.21 3.11
C CYS A 344 -24.50 -20.12 4.34
N GLU A 345 -23.39 -20.42 5.02
CA GLU A 345 -23.38 -21.19 6.26
C GLU A 345 -24.18 -20.49 7.35
N GLU A 346 -23.92 -19.21 7.60
CA GLU A 346 -24.63 -18.41 8.62
C GLU A 346 -26.13 -18.36 8.33
N ARG A 347 -26.51 -18.07 7.07
CA ARG A 347 -27.90 -17.96 6.65
C ARG A 347 -28.67 -19.27 6.85
N VAL A 348 -28.08 -20.38 6.41
CA VAL A 348 -28.73 -21.70 6.50
C VAL A 348 -28.80 -22.16 7.95
N THR A 349 -27.75 -21.96 8.73
CA THR A 349 -27.75 -22.27 10.16
C THR A 349 -28.83 -21.48 10.90
N ALA A 350 -28.96 -20.18 10.62
CA ALA A 350 -30.02 -19.34 11.19
C ALA A 350 -31.42 -19.79 10.78
N GLU A 351 -31.62 -20.22 9.54
CA GLU A 351 -32.91 -20.74 9.06
C GLU A 351 -33.31 -22.03 9.78
N LEU A 352 -32.38 -22.99 9.88
CA LEU A 352 -32.60 -24.26 10.58
C LEU A 352 -32.85 -24.04 12.09
N GLY A 353 -32.10 -23.12 12.70
CA GLY A 353 -32.31 -22.73 14.10
C GLY A 353 -33.70 -22.14 14.37
N ARG A 354 -34.20 -21.27 13.48
CA ARG A 354 -35.56 -20.72 13.58
C ARG A 354 -36.63 -21.79 13.39
N GLN A 355 -36.45 -22.71 12.45
CA GLN A 355 -37.38 -23.82 12.24
C GLN A 355 -37.49 -24.71 13.48
N LYS A 356 -36.36 -25.06 14.10
CA LYS A 356 -36.36 -25.81 15.36
C LYS A 356 -37.11 -25.08 16.49
N GLN A 357 -36.91 -23.76 16.63
CA GLN A 357 -37.66 -22.98 17.62
C GLN A 357 -39.16 -23.01 17.35
N LEU A 358 -39.59 -22.85 16.10
CA LEU A 358 -41.02 -22.92 15.73
C LEU A 358 -41.62 -24.31 16.03
N ASP A 359 -40.87 -25.38 15.74
CA ASP A 359 -41.27 -26.76 16.03
C ASP A 359 -41.38 -27.02 17.54
N GLU A 360 -40.48 -26.44 18.35
CA GLU A 360 -40.50 -26.54 19.83
C GLU A 360 -41.67 -25.76 20.47
N TYR A 361 -42.14 -24.68 19.85
CA TYR A 361 -43.28 -23.87 20.32
C TYR A 361 -44.65 -24.37 19.81
N GLY A 362 -44.69 -25.43 19.00
CA GLY A 362 -45.94 -26.05 18.53
C GLY A 362 -46.79 -25.17 17.60
N MET A 363 -46.16 -24.24 16.88
CA MET A 363 -46.85 -23.47 15.84
C MET A 363 -46.70 -24.17 14.49
N ASP A 364 -47.53 -25.18 14.25
CA ASP A 364 -47.76 -25.69 12.89
C ASP A 364 -48.27 -24.52 12.03
N VAL A 365 -47.51 -24.15 11.00
CA VAL A 365 -48.00 -23.27 9.94
C VAL A 365 -49.12 -24.04 9.22
N PRO A 366 -50.34 -23.49 9.07
CA PRO A 366 -51.40 -24.21 8.39
C PRO A 366 -50.99 -24.49 6.95
N GLU A 367 -51.01 -25.76 6.55
CA GLU A 367 -50.98 -26.14 5.14
C GLU A 367 -52.14 -25.42 4.45
N GLU A 368 -51.83 -24.58 3.46
CA GLU A 368 -52.85 -24.07 2.54
C GLU A 368 -53.53 -25.27 1.89
N GLU A 369 -54.80 -25.50 2.23
CA GLU A 369 -55.66 -26.45 1.55
C GLU A 369 -55.74 -26.08 0.07
N VAL A 370 -55.02 -26.86 -0.76
CA VAL A 370 -55.33 -27.00 -2.17
C VAL A 370 -56.70 -27.67 -2.26
N GLY A 371 -57.74 -26.86 -2.41
CA GLY A 371 -59.12 -27.30 -2.55
C GLY A 371 -59.78 -26.81 -3.83
N SER A 372 -59.88 -27.73 -4.80
CA SER A 372 -60.76 -27.77 -6.00
C SER A 372 -60.36 -27.01 -7.26
#